data_AF-A0A7V2VI74-F1
#
_entry.id   AF-A0A7V2VI74-F1
#
_cell.length_a   1.000
_cell.length_b   1.000
_cell.length_c   1.000
_cell.angle_alpha   90.00
_cell.angle_beta   90.00
_cell.angle_gamma   90.00
#
_symmetry.space_group_name_H-M   'P 1'
#
loop_
_entity.id
_entity.type
_entity.pdbx_description
1 polymer ?
#
loop_
_entity_poly.entity_id
_entity_poly.type
_entity_poly.pdbx_seq_one_letter_code
_entity_poly.pdbx_strand_id
1 'polypeptide(L)'
;MKDITRQTFTSSVVENVPFDERVLLLPHCLRPSQGCPGKMTKQGLDCTGCDHTECAIYQLRAAAIEAGYKGVCIAPGGRMAVRFLAEHQPAGVVAVACQQELEEGVEAIDKMEWEHDHPLISVVPLLRDGCVDTEVDVEAARAIIFSRNGVEGL
;
A
#
# COMPACT_ATOMS: atom_id res chain seq x y z
N MET A 1 6.95 15.98 28.20
CA MET A 1 7.21 17.06 27.23
C MET A 1 8.46 16.72 26.44
N LYS A 2 8.28 15.96 25.35
CA LYS A 2 9.20 15.91 24.22
C LYS A 2 8.29 16.00 23.01
N ASP A 3 8.23 17.20 22.44
CA ASP A 3 7.62 17.49 21.16
C ASP A 3 8.30 16.61 20.09
N ILE A 4 7.55 15.66 19.53
CA ILE A 4 7.90 14.97 18.29
C ILE A 4 6.93 15.47 17.24
N THR A 5 7.16 16.71 16.85
CA THR A 5 6.52 17.39 15.73
C THR A 5 6.87 16.62 14.45
N ARG A 6 5.85 16.12 13.74
CA ARG A 6 5.88 15.73 12.31
C ARG A 6 7.17 15.02 11.85
N GLN A 7 7.26 13.72 12.09
CA GLN A 7 8.19 12.90 11.30
C GLN A 7 7.68 12.82 9.86
N THR A 8 8.56 13.16 8.92
CA THR A 8 8.34 13.12 7.48
C THR A 8 8.16 11.66 7.04
N PHE A 9 6.91 11.20 6.91
CA PHE A 9 6.53 9.81 6.58
C PHE A 9 6.72 9.41 5.11
N THR A 10 7.77 9.90 4.45
CA THR A 10 8.10 9.52 3.05
C THR A 10 9.58 9.21 2.90
N SER A 11 10.11 8.36 3.77
CA SER A 11 11.35 7.63 3.49
C SER A 11 10.98 6.27 2.92
N SER A 12 11.26 6.05 1.63
CA SER A 12 11.28 4.68 1.10
C SER A 12 12.36 3.91 1.84
N VAL A 13 12.03 2.70 2.27
CA VAL A 13 12.99 1.70 2.79
C VAL A 13 12.91 0.39 1.99
N VAL A 14 11.94 0.28 1.09
CA VAL A 14 11.71 -0.91 0.26
C VAL A 14 12.64 -0.98 -0.94
N GLU A 15 13.46 0.04 -1.20
CA GLU A 15 14.28 0.14 -2.42
C GLU A 15 15.34 -0.97 -2.56
N ASN A 16 15.68 -1.68 -1.48
CA ASN A 16 16.57 -2.84 -1.51
C ASN A 16 15.85 -4.18 -1.65
N VAL A 17 14.50 -4.20 -1.63
CA VAL A 17 13.70 -5.42 -1.76
C VAL A 17 13.40 -5.66 -3.25
N PRO A 18 13.58 -6.87 -3.80
CA PRO A 18 13.15 -7.18 -5.17
C PRO A 18 11.66 -6.89 -5.38
N PHE A 19 11.25 -6.37 -6.55
CA PHE A 19 9.85 -5.99 -6.77
C PHE A 19 8.88 -7.18 -6.61
N ASP A 20 9.27 -8.37 -7.06
CA ASP A 20 8.52 -9.62 -6.94
C ASP A 20 8.44 -10.19 -5.51
N GLU A 21 9.09 -9.53 -4.55
CA GLU A 21 8.96 -9.78 -3.11
C GLU A 21 8.19 -8.66 -2.38
N ARG A 22 7.70 -7.65 -3.12
CA ARG A 22 6.92 -6.54 -2.58
C ARG A 22 5.42 -6.73 -2.79
N VAL A 23 4.64 -6.14 -1.89
CA VAL A 23 3.20 -5.94 -2.09
C VAL A 23 2.79 -4.49 -1.89
N LEU A 24 1.68 -4.12 -2.52
CA LEU A 24 1.03 -2.82 -2.34
C LEU A 24 -0.30 -3.00 -1.60
N LEU A 25 -0.49 -2.22 -0.54
CA LEU A 25 -1.75 -2.11 0.18
C LEU A 25 -2.37 -0.74 -0.09
N LEU A 26 -3.62 -0.74 -0.57
CA LEU A 26 -4.40 0.46 -0.84
C LEU A 26 -5.69 0.45 0.00
N PRO A 27 -6.19 1.61 0.45
CA PRO A 27 -7.45 1.70 1.15
C PRO A 27 -8.59 1.86 0.13
N HIS A 28 -9.68 1.12 0.31
CA HIS A 28 -10.82 1.19 -0.61
C HIS A 28 -11.50 2.57 -0.67
N CYS A 29 -11.29 3.43 0.34
CA CYS A 29 -11.90 4.75 0.42
C CYS A 29 -11.34 5.74 -0.62
N LEU A 30 -10.21 5.43 -1.27
CA LEU A 30 -9.68 6.17 -2.42
C LEU A 30 -10.56 6.02 -3.68
N ARG A 31 -11.47 5.03 -3.70
CA ARG A 31 -12.35 4.85 -4.85
C ARG A 31 -13.32 6.04 -4.94
N PRO A 32 -13.66 6.52 -6.14
CA PRO A 32 -14.68 7.54 -6.27
C PRO A 32 -16.03 6.99 -5.81
N SER A 33 -16.74 7.76 -4.98
CA SER A 33 -18.06 7.37 -4.46
C SER A 33 -19.12 7.27 -5.54
N GLN A 34 -18.96 8.05 -6.62
CA GLN A 34 -19.82 8.04 -7.79
C GLN A 34 -19.15 7.32 -8.96
N GLY A 35 -19.88 6.40 -9.58
CA GLY A 35 -19.46 5.76 -10.83
C GLY A 35 -18.33 4.73 -10.71
N CYS A 36 -17.85 4.39 -9.52
CA CYS A 36 -16.86 3.32 -9.36
C CYS A 36 -17.44 1.96 -9.78
N PRO A 37 -16.87 1.27 -10.78
CA PRO A 37 -17.34 -0.04 -11.21
C PRO A 37 -16.82 -1.19 -10.33
N GLY A 38 -15.88 -0.89 -9.41
CA GLY A 38 -15.22 -1.88 -8.58
C GLY A 38 -16.17 -2.62 -7.64
N LYS A 39 -15.97 -3.93 -7.48
CA LYS A 39 -16.86 -4.80 -6.70
C LYS A 39 -16.19 -5.22 -5.41
N MET A 40 -16.90 -5.10 -4.29
CA MET A 40 -16.37 -5.62 -3.03
C MET A 40 -16.45 -7.14 -3.02
N THR A 41 -15.32 -7.80 -2.73
CA THR A 41 -15.19 -9.25 -2.63
C THR A 41 -14.64 -9.63 -1.24
N LYS A 42 -14.46 -10.93 -0.99
CA LYS A 42 -13.80 -11.37 0.25
C LYS A 42 -12.32 -10.98 0.29
N GLN A 43 -11.70 -10.78 -0.87
CA GLN A 43 -10.30 -10.43 -1.08
C GLN A 43 -10.05 -8.91 -1.13
N GLY A 44 -11.12 -8.10 -1.11
CA GLY A 44 -11.04 -6.65 -1.16
C GLY A 44 -11.85 -6.06 -2.31
N LEU A 45 -11.62 -4.79 -2.60
CA LEU A 45 -12.20 -4.15 -3.77
C LEU A 45 -11.54 -4.70 -5.03
N ASP A 46 -12.31 -5.42 -5.84
CA ASP A 46 -11.88 -5.92 -7.12
C ASP A 46 -12.01 -4.81 -8.19
N CYS A 47 -10.85 -4.36 -8.67
CA CYS A 47 -10.71 -3.40 -9.77
C CYS A 47 -10.24 -4.06 -11.08
N THR A 48 -10.35 -5.38 -11.20
CA THR A 48 -9.97 -6.10 -12.42
C THR A 48 -10.83 -5.63 -13.60
N GLY A 49 -10.17 -5.25 -14.70
CA GLY A 49 -10.83 -4.73 -15.89
C GLY A 49 -11.42 -3.32 -15.73
N CYS A 50 -11.14 -2.61 -14.62
CA CYS A 50 -11.47 -1.20 -14.48
C CYS A 50 -10.69 -0.36 -15.49
N ASP A 51 -11.32 0.64 -16.10
CA ASP A 51 -10.76 1.55 -17.10
C ASP A 51 -10.78 3.02 -16.63
N HIS A 52 -11.08 3.26 -15.35
CA HIS A 52 -11.16 4.60 -14.78
C HIS A 52 -9.75 5.14 -14.46
N THR A 53 -9.04 5.61 -15.49
CA THR A 53 -7.60 5.99 -15.43
C THR A 53 -7.30 7.13 -14.46
N GLU A 54 -8.24 8.02 -14.23
CA GLU A 54 -8.11 9.14 -13.29
C GLU A 54 -8.22 8.70 -11.81
N CYS A 55 -8.65 7.46 -11.54
CA CYS A 55 -8.75 6.94 -10.19
C CYS A 55 -7.36 6.66 -9.60
N ALA A 56 -7.08 7.17 -8.41
CA ALA A 56 -5.81 6.91 -7.71
C ALA A 56 -5.54 5.41 -7.53
N ILE A 57 -6.56 4.61 -7.20
CA ILE A 57 -6.42 3.15 -7.10
C ILE A 57 -5.97 2.53 -8.43
N TYR A 58 -6.53 3.01 -9.55
CA TYR A 58 -6.13 2.52 -10.88
C TYR A 58 -4.65 2.80 -11.13
N GLN A 59 -4.22 4.04 -10.93
CA GLN A 59 -2.85 4.48 -11.21
C GLN A 59 -1.83 3.74 -10.34
N LEU A 60 -2.09 3.61 -9.04
CA LEU A 60 -1.18 2.94 -8.10
C LEU A 60 -1.14 1.43 -8.30
N ARG A 61 -2.28 0.80 -8.57
CA ARG A 61 -2.34 -0.62 -8.92
C ARG A 61 -1.60 -0.90 -10.23
N ALA A 62 -1.80 -0.06 -11.25
CA ALA A 62 -1.11 -0.19 -12.53
C ALA A 62 0.42 -0.07 -12.35
N ALA A 63 0.88 0.90 -11.56
CA ALA A 63 2.30 1.09 -11.26
C ALA A 63 2.91 -0.15 -10.56
N ALA A 64 2.24 -0.70 -9.55
CA ALA A 64 2.72 -1.91 -8.87
C ALA A 64 2.77 -3.13 -9.80
N ILE A 65 1.76 -3.30 -10.67
CA ILE A 65 1.74 -4.38 -11.67
C ILE A 65 2.88 -4.18 -12.69
N GLU A 66 3.08 -2.97 -13.18
CA GLU A 66 4.17 -2.62 -14.11
C GLU A 66 5.55 -2.90 -13.49
N ALA A 67 5.73 -2.58 -12.20
CA ALA A 67 6.97 -2.86 -11.48
C ALA A 67 7.20 -4.36 -11.20
N GLY A 68 6.16 -5.20 -11.32
CA GLY A 68 6.25 -6.65 -11.05
C GLY A 68 6.01 -7.03 -9.59
N TYR A 69 5.20 -6.26 -8.86
CA TYR A 69 4.87 -6.56 -7.46
C TYR A 69 4.20 -7.93 -7.32
N LYS A 70 4.54 -8.66 -6.26
CA LYS A 70 3.97 -9.97 -5.89
C LYS A 70 2.45 -9.93 -5.76
N GLY A 71 1.91 -8.80 -5.32
CA GLY A 71 0.47 -8.61 -5.19
C GLY A 71 0.05 -7.19 -4.81
N VAL A 72 -1.23 -6.92 -5.05
CA VAL A 72 -1.89 -5.66 -4.67
C VAL A 72 -3.20 -5.99 -3.94
N CYS A 73 -3.39 -5.45 -2.74
CA CYS A 73 -4.62 -5.57 -1.98
C CYS A 73 -5.29 -4.20 -1.83
N ILE A 74 -6.56 -4.10 -2.21
CA ILE A 74 -7.38 -2.90 -1.98
C ILE A 74 -8.34 -3.21 -0.83
N ALA A 75 -7.93 -2.89 0.39
CA ALA A 75 -8.57 -3.35 1.60
C ALA A 75 -9.69 -2.40 2.07
N PRO A 76 -10.83 -2.94 2.55
CA PRO A 76 -11.83 -2.16 3.25
C PRO A 76 -11.44 -1.78 4.69
N GLY A 77 -10.36 -2.36 5.22
CA GLY A 77 -9.80 -2.04 6.53
C GLY A 77 -8.69 -3.03 6.94
N GLY A 78 -8.00 -2.72 8.04
CA GLY A 78 -6.75 -3.37 8.45
C GLY A 78 -6.77 -4.90 8.56
N ARG A 79 -7.86 -5.51 9.07
CA ARG A 79 -7.97 -6.99 9.19
C ARG A 79 -7.79 -7.71 7.85
N MET A 80 -8.24 -7.11 6.76
CA MET A 80 -8.07 -7.69 5.43
C MET A 80 -6.64 -7.56 4.93
N ALA A 81 -6.02 -6.39 5.16
CA ALA A 81 -4.61 -6.16 4.84
C ALA A 81 -3.71 -7.15 5.58
N VAL A 82 -3.92 -7.33 6.89
CA VAL A 82 -3.17 -8.30 7.72
C VAL A 82 -3.32 -9.73 7.19
N ARG A 83 -4.55 -10.15 6.84
CA ARG A 83 -4.77 -11.48 6.25
C ARG A 83 -4.04 -11.63 4.91
N PHE A 84 -4.11 -10.62 4.06
CA PHE A 84 -3.39 -10.63 2.78
C PHE A 84 -1.88 -10.75 2.99
N LEU A 85 -1.31 -10.01 3.96
CA LEU A 85 0.10 -10.12 4.30
C LEU A 85 0.47 -11.52 4.82
N ALA A 86 -0.36 -12.10 5.69
CA ALA A 86 -0.16 -13.45 6.20
C ALA A 86 -0.14 -14.51 5.07
N GLU A 87 -1.00 -14.35 4.07
CA GLU A 87 -1.08 -15.24 2.90
C GLU A 87 0.10 -15.06 1.92
N HIS A 88 0.67 -13.86 1.81
CA HIS A 88 1.68 -13.56 0.78
C HIS A 88 3.12 -13.54 1.30
N GLN A 89 3.34 -13.35 2.60
CA GLN A 89 4.66 -13.31 3.25
C GLN A 89 5.68 -12.46 2.45
N PRO A 90 5.38 -11.18 2.12
CA PRO A 90 6.32 -10.32 1.40
C PRO A 90 7.54 -9.93 2.22
N ALA A 91 8.65 -9.59 1.57
CA ALA A 91 9.79 -8.94 2.20
C ALA A 91 9.67 -7.41 2.21
N GLY A 92 8.75 -6.84 1.41
CA GLY A 92 8.52 -5.40 1.34
C GLY A 92 7.04 -5.05 1.24
N VAL A 93 6.62 -4.02 1.97
CA VAL A 93 5.25 -3.52 1.97
C VAL A 93 5.26 -2.03 1.65
N VAL A 94 4.51 -1.63 0.62
CA VAL A 94 4.12 -0.22 0.42
C VAL A 94 2.66 -0.09 0.88
N ALA A 95 2.41 0.73 1.90
CA ALA A 95 1.09 0.87 2.49
C ALA A 95 0.55 2.30 2.35
N VAL A 96 -0.60 2.44 1.71
CA VAL A 96 -1.35 3.70 1.64
C VAL A 96 -2.55 3.60 2.58
N ALA A 97 -2.69 4.51 3.54
CA ALA A 97 -3.86 4.59 4.41
C ALA A 97 -3.91 5.92 5.19
N CYS A 98 -4.96 6.13 5.98
CA CYS A 98 -4.96 7.24 6.94
C CYS A 98 -3.93 6.99 8.04
N GLN A 99 -3.51 8.05 8.74
CA GLN A 99 -2.44 7.95 9.75
C GLN A 99 -2.71 6.85 10.80
N GLN A 100 -3.95 6.78 11.29
CA GLN A 100 -4.34 5.79 12.29
C GLN A 100 -4.19 4.35 11.77
N GLU A 101 -4.69 4.06 10.56
CA GLU A 101 -4.59 2.71 9.98
C GLU A 101 -3.13 2.32 9.66
N LEU A 102 -2.27 3.29 9.32
CA LEU A 102 -0.83 3.05 9.13
C LEU A 102 -0.16 2.64 10.45
N GLU A 103 -0.42 3.38 11.54
CA GLU A 103 0.13 3.09 12.86
C GLU A 103 -0.34 1.72 13.38
N GLU A 104 -1.66 1.46 13.32
CA GLU A 104 -2.24 0.17 13.70
C GLU A 104 -1.73 -0.98 12.81
N GLY A 105 -1.49 -0.71 11.53
CA GLY A 105 -0.96 -1.68 10.57
C GLY A 105 0.49 -2.10 10.87
N VAL A 106 1.36 -1.14 11.21
CA VAL A 106 2.74 -1.43 11.64
C VAL A 106 2.74 -2.27 12.91
N GLU A 107 1.95 -1.90 13.91
CA GLU A 107 1.82 -2.70 15.13
C GLU A 107 1.29 -4.11 14.88
N ALA A 108 0.39 -4.29 13.91
CA ALA A 108 -0.11 -5.59 13.55
C ALA A 108 0.98 -6.45 12.89
N ILE A 109 1.76 -5.87 11.97
CA ILE A 109 2.88 -6.54 11.31
C ILE A 109 3.94 -7.01 12.31
N ASP A 110 4.24 -6.19 13.33
CA ASP A 110 5.20 -6.56 14.39
C ASP A 110 4.73 -7.75 15.24
N LYS A 111 3.43 -8.01 15.30
CA LYS A 111 2.83 -9.11 16.07
C LYS A 111 2.52 -10.34 15.22
N MET A 112 2.74 -10.28 13.91
CA MET A 112 2.52 -11.39 12.99
C MET A 112 3.68 -12.38 13.03
N GLU A 113 3.39 -13.65 12.77
CA GLU A 113 4.40 -14.65 12.49
C GLU A 113 4.82 -14.55 11.02
N TRP A 114 6.14 -14.44 10.80
CA TRP A 114 6.75 -14.35 9.48
C TRP A 114 7.57 -15.62 9.20
N GLU A 115 7.48 -16.15 7.98
CA GLU A 115 8.29 -17.30 7.56
C GLU A 115 9.79 -16.94 7.45
N HIS A 116 10.07 -15.66 7.27
CA HIS A 116 11.39 -15.06 7.15
C HIS A 116 11.51 -13.83 8.07
N ASP A 117 12.41 -12.90 7.74
CA ASP A 117 12.50 -11.62 8.44
C ASP A 117 11.23 -10.79 8.25
N HIS A 118 11.01 -9.85 9.18
CA HIS A 118 9.90 -8.90 9.07
C HIS A 118 10.05 -8.05 7.80
N PRO A 119 8.94 -7.74 7.11
CA PRO A 119 9.01 -6.93 5.90
C PRO A 119 9.49 -5.51 6.21
N LEU A 120 10.20 -4.91 5.25
CA LEU A 120 10.45 -3.48 5.24
C LEU A 120 9.17 -2.74 4.83
N ILE A 121 8.75 -1.75 5.62
CA ILE A 121 7.47 -1.05 5.42
C ILE A 121 7.74 0.39 5.01
N SER A 122 7.27 0.77 3.82
CA SER A 122 7.19 2.16 3.38
C SER A 122 5.73 2.61 3.41
N VAL A 123 5.44 3.66 4.16
CA VAL A 123 4.08 4.19 4.31
C VAL A 123 3.86 5.41 3.44
N VAL A 124 2.62 5.60 2.99
CA VAL A 124 2.17 6.77 2.25
C VAL A 124 0.88 7.26 2.89
N PRO A 125 0.92 8.34 3.69
CA PRO A 125 -0.29 8.89 4.29
C PRO A 125 -1.22 9.48 3.22
N LEU A 126 -2.52 9.35 3.44
CA LEU A 126 -3.52 10.08 2.68
C LEU A 126 -3.36 11.60 2.90
N LEU A 127 -3.58 12.39 1.85
CA LEU A 127 -3.65 13.85 1.90
C LEU A 127 -4.96 14.31 2.56
N ARG A 128 -6.04 13.54 2.34
CA ARG A 128 -7.35 13.75 2.94
C ARG A 128 -7.89 12.43 3.47
N ASP A 129 -8.05 12.38 4.79
CA ASP A 129 -8.63 11.25 5.51
C ASP A 129 -10.17 11.26 5.46
N GLY A 130 -10.75 10.09 5.70
CA GLY A 130 -12.19 9.86 5.72
C GLY A 130 -12.53 8.45 5.27
N CYS A 131 -13.83 8.12 5.28
CA CYS A 131 -14.31 6.81 4.85
C CYS A 131 -14.69 6.77 3.36
N VAL A 132 -14.75 7.92 2.69
CA VAL A 132 -15.25 8.08 1.32
C VAL A 132 -14.50 9.22 0.64
N ASP A 133 -14.17 9.06 -0.65
CA ASP A 133 -13.51 10.07 -1.48
C ASP A 133 -12.23 10.63 -0.84
N THR A 134 -11.39 9.75 -0.30
CA THR A 134 -10.08 10.16 0.24
C THR A 134 -9.11 10.51 -0.88
N GLU A 135 -8.01 11.17 -0.53
CA GLU A 135 -7.01 11.64 -1.50
C GLU A 135 -5.62 11.22 -1.08
N VAL A 136 -4.76 10.92 -2.05
CA VAL A 136 -3.34 10.59 -1.86
C VAL A 136 -2.52 11.36 -2.90
N ASP A 137 -1.27 11.69 -2.55
CA ASP A 137 -0.30 12.15 -3.53
C ASP A 137 0.13 10.97 -4.41
N VAL A 138 -0.49 10.85 -5.58
CA VAL A 138 -0.26 9.73 -6.50
C VAL A 138 1.19 9.71 -6.99
N GLU A 139 1.78 10.87 -7.26
CA GLU A 139 3.15 10.94 -7.78
C GLU A 139 4.17 10.54 -6.71
N ALA A 140 3.99 11.01 -5.46
CA ALA A 140 4.82 10.58 -4.34
C ALA A 140 4.71 9.06 -4.08
N ALA A 141 3.48 8.52 -4.12
CA ALA A 141 3.23 7.09 -3.97
C ALA A 141 3.90 6.28 -5.09
N ARG A 142 3.79 6.73 -6.35
CA ARG A 142 4.44 6.09 -7.50
C ARG A 142 5.96 6.12 -7.38
N ALA A 143 6.54 7.22 -6.90
CA ALA A 143 7.98 7.31 -6.68
C ALA A 143 8.48 6.26 -5.68
N ILE A 144 7.71 5.96 -4.63
CA ILE A 144 8.01 4.88 -3.68
C ILE A 144 7.78 3.50 -4.32
N ILE A 145 6.70 3.32 -5.08
CA ILE A 145 6.42 2.05 -5.78
C ILE A 145 7.56 1.67 -6.73
N PHE A 146 8.12 2.63 -7.47
CA PHE A 146 9.23 2.39 -8.39
C PHE A 146 10.61 2.53 -7.76
N SER A 147 10.71 2.75 -6.44
CA SER A 147 12.00 2.96 -5.79
C SER A 147 12.85 1.69 -5.86
N ARG A 148 14.12 1.86 -6.25
CA ARG A 148 15.13 0.80 -6.20
C ARG A 148 16.50 1.43 -5.97
N ASN A 149 17.31 0.82 -5.11
CA ASN A 149 18.73 1.11 -5.08
C ASN A 149 19.35 0.34 -6.24
N GLY A 150 20.19 1.01 -7.03
CA GLY A 150 20.77 0.48 -8.26
C GLY A 150 21.81 -0.64 -8.05
N VAL A 151 21.54 -1.61 -7.17
CA VAL A 151 22.33 -2.84 -7.07
C VAL A 151 21.92 -3.75 -8.23
N GLU A 152 22.49 -3.48 -9.40
CA GLU A 152 22.61 -4.48 -10.45
C GLU A 152 23.59 -5.56 -9.96
N GLY A 153 23.14 -6.82 -9.93
CA GLY A 153 24.02 -7.99 -9.84
C GLY A 153 23.81 -8.86 -8.60
N LEU A 154 23.12 -9.98 -8.81
CA LEU A 154 23.52 -11.29 -8.26
C LEU A 154 24.56 -11.89 -9.21
#